data_AF-A0A926TF83-F1
#
_entry.id   AF-A0A926TF83-F1
#
_cell.length_a   1.000
_cell.length_b   1.000
_cell.length_c   1.000
_cell.angle_alpha   90.00
_cell.angle_beta   90.00
_cell.angle_gamma   90.00
#
_symmetry.space_group_name_H-M   'P 1'
#
loop_
_entity.id
_entity.type
_entity.pdbx_description
1 polymer ?
#
loop_
_entity_poly.entity_id
_entity_poly.type
_entity_poly.pdbx_seq_one_letter_code
_entity_poly.pdbx_strand_id
1 'polypeptide(L)'
;MQRILIVVLLIVGGASAGLFYAWRQATQLPSWYAEQSTTQPIAAEPSPLNNAPNDTPNDVAIAPSPSNRSQTPASPQAVQSPQQQLEARVAEGLQKTSDRKNVTVQLGQRDLNHLLGAEIARKAKDSGFGSAVKGVNTTIQNGKIESGAVVNLAEIPLEQLPSSERDTLSKLVQSFPNLGNQQFYIGVEGKPIVKNGQVQWDDNTRVKLGNLSLTTAEIAERFGVPEAEVRRQIEMRLRLGELKVNDIEVVGDQAIIQGAADR
;
A
#
# COMPACT_ATOMS: atom_id res chain seq x y z
N MET A 1 2.64 13.94 -5.33
CA MET A 1 2.81 12.84 -6.31
C MET A 1 3.04 13.35 -7.73
N GLN A 2 2.55 14.55 -8.06
CA GLN A 2 2.82 15.29 -9.30
C GLN A 2 4.24 15.10 -9.89
N ARG A 3 5.28 15.12 -9.04
CA ARG A 3 6.67 14.97 -9.50
C ARG A 3 7.25 13.53 -9.36
N ILE A 4 6.58 12.61 -8.62
CA ILE A 4 6.93 11.17 -8.60
C ILE A 4 6.69 10.56 -9.98
N LEU A 5 5.63 11.00 -10.64
CA LEU A 5 5.37 10.66 -12.03
C LEU A 5 6.59 11.01 -12.88
N ILE A 6 7.20 12.19 -12.71
CA ILE A 6 8.39 12.59 -13.45
C ILE A 6 9.56 11.64 -13.18
N VAL A 7 9.80 11.24 -11.92
CA VAL A 7 10.86 10.26 -11.60
C VAL A 7 10.59 8.92 -12.28
N VAL A 8 9.36 8.42 -12.24
CA VAL A 8 8.96 7.17 -12.89
C VAL A 8 9.03 7.27 -14.41
N LEU A 9 8.58 8.38 -14.99
CA LEU A 9 8.62 8.66 -16.43
C LEU A 9 10.06 8.75 -16.92
N LEU A 10 10.97 9.33 -16.13
CA LEU A 10 12.40 9.40 -16.45
C LEU A 10 13.09 8.04 -16.32
N ILE A 11 12.69 7.21 -15.35
CA ILE A 11 13.19 5.82 -15.23
C ILE A 11 12.85 5.00 -16.47
N VAL A 12 11.66 5.21 -17.04
CA VAL A 12 11.21 4.48 -18.23
C VAL A 12 11.77 5.09 -19.54
N GLY A 13 11.99 6.40 -19.59
CA GLY A 13 12.37 7.12 -20.83
C GLY A 13 13.84 7.01 -21.26
N GLY A 14 14.77 6.57 -20.41
CA GLY A 14 16.20 6.50 -20.73
C GLY A 14 16.75 5.10 -20.95
N ALA A 15 17.26 4.80 -22.16
CA ALA A 15 18.40 3.89 -22.50
C ALA A 15 18.17 2.70 -23.47
N SER A 16 18.74 2.79 -24.67
CA SER A 16 18.90 1.73 -25.69
C SER A 16 19.40 0.35 -25.18
N ALA A 17 18.95 -0.73 -25.83
CA ALA A 17 19.29 -2.17 -25.66
C ALA A 17 19.12 -2.79 -24.26
N GLY A 18 19.51 -2.11 -23.18
CA GLY A 18 19.15 -2.47 -21.80
C GLY A 18 17.67 -2.24 -21.48
N LEU A 19 16.97 -1.51 -22.35
CA LEU A 19 15.55 -1.16 -22.23
C LEU A 19 14.65 -2.37 -22.02
N PHE A 20 14.84 -3.47 -22.75
CA PHE A 20 13.93 -4.62 -22.62
C PHE A 20 14.02 -5.28 -21.23
N TYR A 21 15.23 -5.39 -20.67
CA TYR A 21 15.41 -5.96 -19.33
C TYR A 21 14.91 -5.01 -18.24
N ALA A 22 15.30 -3.72 -18.30
CA ALA A 22 14.85 -2.72 -17.36
C ALA A 22 13.31 -2.56 -17.39
N TRP A 23 12.73 -2.58 -18.59
CA TRP A 23 11.28 -2.58 -18.80
C TRP A 23 10.61 -3.78 -18.14
N ARG A 24 11.12 -4.99 -18.40
CA ARG A 24 10.59 -6.22 -17.79
C ARG A 24 10.69 -6.21 -16.26
N GLN A 25 11.72 -5.56 -15.70
CA GLN A 25 11.82 -5.38 -14.25
C GLN A 25 10.81 -4.33 -13.75
N ALA A 26 10.65 -3.21 -14.45
CA ALA A 26 9.72 -2.14 -14.09
C ALA A 26 8.25 -2.57 -14.13
N THR A 27 7.88 -3.50 -15.03
CA THR A 27 6.50 -3.98 -15.20
C THR A 27 6.15 -5.17 -14.32
N GLN A 28 7.08 -5.69 -13.50
CA GLN A 28 6.78 -6.78 -12.58
C GLN A 28 5.94 -6.27 -11.42
N LEU A 29 4.77 -6.88 -11.23
CA LEU A 29 3.90 -6.61 -10.11
C LEU A 29 4.33 -7.42 -8.88
N PRO A 30 4.19 -6.87 -7.67
CA PRO A 30 4.50 -7.58 -6.45
C PRO A 30 3.51 -8.72 -6.20
N SER A 31 3.95 -9.76 -5.51
CA SER A 31 3.14 -10.98 -5.26
C SER A 31 1.81 -10.69 -4.57
N TRP A 32 1.79 -9.76 -3.61
CA TRP A 32 0.59 -9.36 -2.87
C TRP A 32 -0.55 -8.88 -3.79
N TYR A 33 -0.23 -8.31 -4.95
CA TYR A 33 -1.21 -7.81 -5.90
C TYR A 33 -1.72 -8.90 -6.85
N ALA A 34 -0.85 -9.83 -7.24
CA ALA A 34 -1.22 -11.00 -8.04
C ALA A 34 -2.20 -11.92 -7.29
N GLU A 35 -1.99 -12.09 -5.97
CA GLU A 35 -2.84 -12.89 -5.10
C GLU A 35 -4.25 -12.30 -4.95
N GLN A 36 -4.36 -10.97 -4.82
CA GLN A 36 -5.66 -10.27 -4.72
C GLN A 36 -6.50 -10.42 -6.00
N SER A 37 -5.86 -10.45 -7.17
CA SER A 37 -6.55 -10.60 -8.46
C SER A 37 -7.09 -12.01 -8.70
N THR A 38 -6.62 -13.01 -7.95
CA THR A 38 -7.03 -14.41 -8.08
C THR A 38 -8.28 -14.75 -7.25
N THR A 39 -8.74 -13.83 -6.39
CA THR A 39 -9.89 -14.04 -5.48
C THR A 39 -11.16 -13.31 -5.98
N GLN A 40 -11.63 -13.63 -7.19
CA GLN A 40 -13.02 -13.36 -7.60
C GLN A 40 -13.85 -14.65 -7.49
N PRO A 41 -15.13 -14.56 -7.07
CA PRO A 41 -15.92 -15.72 -6.70
C PRO A 41 -16.19 -16.59 -7.92
N ILE A 42 -15.94 -17.88 -7.75
CA ILE A 42 -16.46 -18.93 -8.63
C ILE A 42 -17.97 -18.76 -8.62
N ALA A 43 -18.51 -18.14 -9.67
CA ALA A 43 -19.90 -18.22 -10.01
C ALA A 43 -20.25 -19.71 -10.03
N ALA A 44 -21.23 -20.10 -9.23
CA ALA A 44 -21.70 -21.46 -9.13
C ALA A 44 -22.03 -22.01 -10.52
N GLU A 45 -21.15 -22.84 -11.07
CA GLU A 45 -21.52 -23.75 -12.15
C GLU A 45 -22.29 -24.91 -11.51
N PRO A 46 -23.58 -25.11 -11.85
CA PRO A 46 -24.30 -26.29 -11.41
C PRO A 46 -23.66 -27.52 -12.06
N SER A 47 -23.09 -28.40 -11.23
CA SER A 47 -22.61 -29.70 -11.67
C SER A 47 -23.76 -30.49 -12.34
N PRO A 48 -23.56 -31.08 -13.52
CA PRO A 48 -24.56 -31.94 -14.12
C PRO A 48 -24.52 -33.31 -13.43
N LEU A 49 -25.50 -33.64 -12.60
CA LEU A 49 -25.70 -35.01 -12.13
C LEU A 49 -26.84 -35.69 -12.89
N ASN A 50 -26.39 -36.45 -13.88
CA ASN A 50 -26.91 -37.64 -14.52
C ASN A 50 -28.12 -38.32 -13.84
N ASN A 51 -29.12 -38.63 -14.66
CA ASN A 51 -30.29 -39.43 -14.32
C ASN A 51 -29.98 -40.94 -14.28
N ALA A 52 -30.83 -41.63 -13.49
CA ALA A 52 -31.31 -43.02 -13.64
C ALA A 52 -30.66 -44.10 -12.72
N PRO A 53 -31.36 -45.22 -12.46
CA PRO A 53 -32.00 -45.46 -11.16
C PRO A 53 -31.68 -46.86 -10.56
N ASN A 54 -32.32 -47.14 -9.42
CA ASN A 54 -32.74 -48.46 -8.90
C ASN A 54 -31.99 -49.12 -7.72
N ASP A 55 -32.84 -49.62 -6.80
CA ASP A 55 -32.74 -50.78 -5.90
C ASP A 55 -32.03 -50.68 -4.52
N THR A 56 -32.87 -50.59 -3.48
CA THR A 56 -32.69 -51.08 -2.09
C THR A 56 -32.70 -52.64 -2.00
N PRO A 57 -32.48 -53.35 -0.85
CA PRO A 57 -32.29 -52.93 0.57
C PRO A 57 -31.18 -53.69 1.36
N ASN A 58 -31.09 -53.42 2.68
CA ASN A 58 -30.36 -54.09 3.80
C ASN A 58 -29.08 -53.35 4.28
N ASP A 59 -28.73 -53.24 5.57
CA ASP A 59 -29.35 -53.45 6.89
C ASP A 59 -28.32 -52.90 7.93
N VAL A 60 -28.76 -52.70 9.18
CA VAL A 60 -27.98 -52.57 10.43
C VAL A 60 -27.37 -51.20 10.85
N ALA A 61 -28.17 -50.53 11.68
CA ALA A 61 -27.90 -49.80 12.93
C ALA A 61 -26.45 -49.54 13.43
N ILE A 62 -26.12 -48.27 13.71
CA ILE A 62 -25.32 -47.81 14.87
C ILE A 62 -25.91 -46.49 15.42
N ALA A 63 -25.94 -46.38 16.75
CA ALA A 63 -26.69 -45.49 17.63
C ALA A 63 -26.46 -43.95 17.52
N PRO A 64 -27.41 -43.12 18.02
CA PRO A 64 -27.31 -41.67 18.04
C PRO A 64 -26.45 -41.15 19.20
N SER A 65 -25.49 -40.26 18.91
CA SER A 65 -24.80 -39.45 19.92
C SER A 65 -25.40 -38.04 20.00
N PRO A 66 -25.40 -37.41 21.20
CA PRO A 66 -26.43 -36.46 21.59
C PRO A 66 -26.11 -35.01 21.23
N SER A 67 -27.18 -34.30 20.84
CA SER A 67 -27.50 -32.93 21.23
C SER A 67 -26.35 -31.93 21.32
N ASN A 68 -26.02 -31.33 20.18
CA ASN A 68 -25.25 -30.10 20.10
C ASN A 68 -26.08 -28.97 20.72
N ARG A 69 -25.80 -28.66 21.99
CA ARG A 69 -26.45 -27.61 22.76
C ARG A 69 -26.07 -26.26 22.13
N SER A 70 -27.09 -25.54 21.68
CA SER A 70 -27.03 -24.20 21.11
C SER A 70 -26.04 -23.31 21.87
N GLN A 71 -24.97 -22.90 21.19
CA GLN A 71 -24.18 -21.75 21.62
C GLN A 71 -25.01 -20.49 21.40
N THR A 72 -25.33 -19.82 22.49
CA THR A 72 -25.90 -18.47 22.52
C THR A 72 -25.03 -17.54 21.67
N PRO A 73 -25.57 -16.79 20.69
CA PRO A 73 -24.79 -15.83 19.92
C PRO A 73 -24.29 -14.72 20.85
N ALA A 74 -22.97 -14.55 20.92
CA ALA A 74 -22.37 -13.37 21.51
C ALA A 74 -22.87 -12.12 20.77
N SER A 75 -23.18 -11.07 21.52
CA SER A 75 -23.61 -9.75 21.04
C SER A 75 -22.78 -9.26 19.85
N PRO A 76 -23.38 -8.58 18.86
CA PRO A 76 -22.65 -8.03 17.72
C PRO A 76 -21.67 -6.96 18.20
N GLN A 77 -20.39 -7.32 18.32
CA GLN A 77 -19.31 -6.34 18.33
C GLN A 77 -19.38 -5.65 16.96
N ALA A 78 -19.88 -4.42 16.93
CA ALA A 78 -19.82 -3.58 15.75
C ALA A 78 -18.37 -3.60 15.25
N VAL A 79 -18.17 -4.04 14.02
CA VAL A 79 -16.85 -4.10 13.38
C VAL A 79 -16.37 -2.66 13.23
N GLN A 80 -15.68 -2.15 14.25
CA GLN A 80 -15.06 -0.84 14.22
C GLN A 80 -14.00 -0.86 13.14
N SER A 81 -14.00 0.16 12.27
CA SER A 81 -12.97 0.28 11.24
C SER A 81 -11.58 0.34 11.88
N PRO A 82 -10.53 -0.19 11.24
CA PRO A 82 -9.16 -0.14 11.75
C PRO A 82 -8.69 1.27 12.13
N GLN A 83 -9.21 2.30 11.44
CA GLN A 83 -8.94 3.70 11.76
C GLN A 83 -9.57 4.11 13.10
N GLN A 84 -10.82 3.75 13.37
CA GLN A 84 -11.47 4.05 14.65
C GLN A 84 -10.76 3.35 15.82
N GLN A 85 -10.28 2.13 15.61
CA GLN A 85 -9.51 1.40 16.62
C GLN A 85 -8.15 2.07 16.90
N LEU A 86 -7.50 2.61 15.87
CA LEU A 86 -6.28 3.39 16.03
C LEU A 86 -6.55 4.71 16.77
N GLU A 87 -7.56 5.47 16.36
CA GLU A 87 -7.94 6.72 17.00
C GLU A 87 -8.30 6.52 18.47
N ALA A 88 -9.01 5.42 18.80
CA ALA A 88 -9.30 5.04 20.18
C ALA A 88 -8.03 4.75 20.98
N ARG A 89 -7.04 4.01 20.42
CA ARG A 89 -5.75 3.76 21.08
C ARG A 89 -4.95 5.03 21.34
N VAL A 90 -4.95 5.96 20.39
CA VAL A 90 -4.30 7.27 20.54
C VAL A 90 -4.99 8.08 21.64
N ALA A 91 -6.32 8.17 21.60
CA ALA A 91 -7.12 8.88 22.59
C ALA A 91 -6.95 8.30 24.00
N GLU A 92 -6.93 6.97 24.13
CA GLU A 92 -6.68 6.27 25.37
C GLU A 92 -5.28 6.57 25.93
N GLY A 93 -4.25 6.55 25.07
CA GLY A 93 -2.89 6.91 25.46
C GLY A 93 -2.78 8.36 25.96
N LEU A 94 -3.49 9.28 25.32
CA LEU A 94 -3.57 10.69 25.71
C LEU A 94 -4.32 10.90 27.04
N GLN A 95 -5.33 10.08 27.35
CA GLN A 95 -6.07 10.17 28.61
C GLN A 95 -5.33 9.55 29.80
N LYS A 96 -4.62 8.43 29.59
CA LYS A 96 -3.88 7.73 30.65
C LYS A 96 -2.62 8.46 31.10
N THR A 97 -2.05 9.30 30.24
CA THR A 97 -0.82 10.03 30.55
C THR A 97 -1.19 11.39 31.14
N SER A 98 -1.06 11.56 32.47
CA SER A 98 -1.44 12.80 33.19
C SER A 98 -0.84 14.08 32.59
N ASP A 99 0.34 13.97 31.97
CA ASP A 99 1.02 15.11 31.36
C ASP A 99 0.80 15.27 29.84
N ARG A 100 0.13 14.32 29.17
CA ARG A 100 -0.07 14.25 27.69
C ARG A 100 1.21 14.42 26.85
N LYS A 101 2.38 14.30 27.47
CA LYS A 101 3.70 14.58 26.87
C LYS A 101 4.42 13.33 26.35
N ASN A 102 4.04 12.15 26.85
CA ASN A 102 4.72 10.88 26.59
C ASN A 102 3.70 9.79 26.26
N VAL A 103 3.04 9.91 25.11
CA VAL A 103 2.13 8.89 24.59
C VAL A 103 2.90 7.96 23.67
N THR A 104 2.81 6.65 23.94
CA THR A 104 3.38 5.60 23.11
C THR A 104 2.27 4.85 22.38
N VAL A 105 2.40 4.73 21.07
CA VAL A 105 1.45 4.02 20.20
C VAL A 105 2.21 2.95 19.42
N GLN A 106 1.71 1.72 19.46
CA GLN A 106 2.26 0.62 18.66
C GLN A 106 1.38 0.41 17.44
N LEU A 107 2.00 0.50 16.25
CA LEU A 107 1.35 0.29 14.97
C LEU A 107 1.87 -1.01 14.34
N GLY A 108 0.99 -1.98 14.17
CA GLY A 108 1.31 -3.17 13.38
C GLY A 108 1.22 -2.89 11.88
N GLN A 109 1.60 -3.88 11.07
CA GLN A 109 1.48 -3.79 9.60
C GLN A 109 0.07 -3.39 9.14
N ARG A 110 -0.98 -3.93 9.76
CA ARG A 110 -2.37 -3.57 9.41
C ARG A 110 -2.64 -2.07 9.60
N ASP A 111 -2.24 -1.53 10.75
CA ASP A 111 -2.43 -0.12 11.09
C ASP A 111 -1.69 0.79 10.09
N LEU A 112 -0.43 0.48 9.82
CA LEU A 112 0.38 1.24 8.86
C LEU A 112 -0.14 1.12 7.43
N ASN A 113 -0.62 -0.05 7.01
CA ASN A 113 -1.25 -0.23 5.72
C ASN A 113 -2.50 0.63 5.55
N HIS A 114 -3.32 0.76 6.59
CA HIS A 114 -4.47 1.66 6.55
C HIS A 114 -4.05 3.13 6.51
N LEU A 115 -3.12 3.56 7.36
CA LEU A 115 -2.67 4.95 7.42
C LEU A 115 -1.99 5.40 6.13
N LEU A 116 -0.99 4.66 5.68
CA LEU A 116 -0.21 5.01 4.50
C LEU A 116 -0.99 4.73 3.22
N GLY A 117 -1.80 3.67 3.18
CA GLY A 117 -2.71 3.40 2.08
C GLY A 117 -3.72 4.54 1.89
N ALA A 118 -4.32 5.05 2.98
CA ALA A 118 -5.22 6.19 2.94
C ALA A 118 -4.50 7.49 2.52
N GLU A 119 -3.26 7.70 2.98
CA GLU A 119 -2.43 8.84 2.57
C GLU A 119 -2.15 8.81 1.06
N ILE A 120 -1.76 7.64 0.53
CA ILE A 120 -1.49 7.43 -0.89
C ILE A 120 -2.75 7.66 -1.72
N ALA A 121 -3.87 7.03 -1.34
CA ALA A 121 -5.14 7.17 -2.04
C ALA A 121 -5.63 8.63 -2.05
N ARG A 122 -5.48 9.34 -0.92
CA ARG A 122 -5.84 10.76 -0.82
C ARG A 122 -4.94 11.62 -1.69
N LYS A 123 -3.61 11.48 -1.59
CA LYS A 123 -2.66 12.21 -2.46
C LYS A 123 -2.91 11.95 -3.94
N ALA A 124 -3.26 10.71 -4.31
CA ALA A 124 -3.61 10.34 -5.68
C ALA A 124 -4.90 11.06 -6.12
N LYS A 125 -5.96 11.03 -5.30
CA LYS A 125 -7.21 11.74 -5.58
C LYS A 125 -6.99 13.25 -5.73
N ASP A 126 -6.25 13.86 -4.80
CA ASP A 126 -5.95 15.30 -4.80
C ASP A 126 -5.12 15.73 -6.02
N SER A 127 -4.33 14.80 -6.58
CA SER A 127 -3.49 15.04 -7.76
C SER A 127 -4.15 14.57 -9.08
N GLY A 128 -5.41 14.15 -9.07
CA GLY A 128 -6.13 13.67 -10.27
C GLY A 128 -5.78 12.23 -10.71
N PHE A 129 -5.00 11.49 -9.93
CA PHE A 129 -4.56 10.11 -10.23
C PHE A 129 -5.44 9.02 -9.59
N GLY A 130 -6.55 9.39 -8.94
CA GLY A 130 -7.34 8.46 -8.13
C GLY A 130 -7.80 7.19 -8.89
N SER A 131 -8.20 7.33 -10.16
CA SER A 131 -8.62 6.21 -11.03
C SER A 131 -7.47 5.28 -11.43
N ALA A 132 -6.25 5.82 -11.51
CA ALA A 132 -5.07 5.09 -11.93
C ALA A 132 -4.55 4.15 -10.83
N VAL A 133 -4.81 4.43 -9.56
CA VAL A 133 -4.38 3.59 -8.43
C VAL A 133 -5.26 2.35 -8.33
N LYS A 134 -4.67 1.17 -8.51
CA LYS A 134 -5.35 -0.14 -8.50
C LYS A 134 -5.25 -0.88 -7.19
N GLY A 135 -4.21 -0.60 -6.42
CA GLY A 135 -4.00 -1.20 -5.12
C GLY A 135 -2.93 -0.44 -4.36
N VAL A 136 -3.00 -0.49 -3.04
CA VAL A 136 -1.98 0.05 -2.14
C VAL A 136 -1.60 -1.03 -1.15
N ASN A 137 -0.34 -1.07 -0.78
CA ASN A 137 0.14 -1.99 0.23
C ASN A 137 1.27 -1.36 1.03
N THR A 138 1.35 -1.77 2.30
CA THR A 138 2.44 -1.41 3.20
C THR A 138 2.85 -2.64 3.99
N THR A 139 4.15 -2.89 4.04
CA THR A 139 4.75 -3.99 4.79
C THR A 139 5.85 -3.47 5.70
N ILE A 140 6.11 -4.22 6.77
CA ILE A 140 7.22 -3.96 7.69
C ILE A 140 8.12 -5.19 7.67
N GLN A 141 9.35 -5.02 7.23
CA GLN A 141 10.33 -6.11 7.18
C GLN A 141 11.72 -5.58 7.46
N ASN A 142 12.50 -6.33 8.24
CA ASN A 142 13.91 -6.04 8.51
C ASN A 142 14.15 -4.61 9.07
N GLY A 143 13.24 -4.14 9.92
CA GLY A 143 13.32 -2.79 10.50
C GLY A 143 13.07 -1.67 9.49
N LYS A 144 12.47 -1.96 8.33
CA LYS A 144 12.10 -1.00 7.30
C LYS A 144 10.61 -1.08 7.02
N ILE A 145 10.05 0.04 6.56
CA ILE A 145 8.70 0.11 6.02
C ILE A 145 8.82 0.19 4.51
N GLU A 146 8.11 -0.69 3.82
CA GLU A 146 7.86 -0.55 2.38
C GLU A 146 6.40 -0.13 2.20
N SER A 147 6.15 0.96 1.49
CA SER A 147 4.80 1.43 1.17
C SER A 147 4.72 1.83 -0.30
N GLY A 148 3.69 1.39 -0.99
CA GLY A 148 3.57 1.62 -2.42
C GLY A 148 2.18 1.37 -2.98
N ALA A 149 2.05 1.64 -4.27
CA ALA A 149 0.82 1.50 -5.03
C ALA A 149 1.07 0.80 -6.36
N VAL A 150 0.08 0.05 -6.83
CA VAL A 150 -0.01 -0.39 -8.21
C VAL A 150 -0.80 0.65 -9.00
N VAL A 151 -0.24 1.14 -10.10
CA VAL A 151 -0.78 2.24 -10.89
C VAL A 151 -0.90 1.82 -12.35
N ASN A 152 -2.06 2.07 -12.97
CA ASN A 152 -2.24 2.01 -14.42
C ASN A 152 -2.05 3.41 -15.02
N LEU A 153 -0.95 3.62 -15.74
CA LEU A 153 -0.63 4.92 -16.33
C LEU A 153 -1.61 5.35 -17.42
N ALA A 154 -2.29 4.40 -18.08
CA ALA A 154 -3.26 4.69 -19.13
C ALA A 154 -4.57 5.29 -18.59
N GLU A 155 -4.84 5.11 -17.30
CA GLU A 155 -6.05 5.60 -16.63
C GLU A 155 -5.85 6.95 -15.92
N ILE A 156 -4.69 7.57 -16.16
CA ILE A 156 -4.39 8.93 -15.71
C ILE A 156 -5.08 9.92 -16.66
N PRO A 157 -6.02 10.75 -16.17
CA PRO A 157 -6.70 11.75 -16.99
C PRO A 157 -5.71 12.86 -17.37
N LEU A 158 -5.23 12.84 -18.62
CA LEU A 158 -4.25 13.79 -19.13
C LEU A 158 -4.71 15.24 -18.95
N GLU A 159 -6.00 15.50 -19.11
CA GLU A 159 -6.59 16.83 -19.05
C GLU A 159 -6.46 17.48 -17.67
N GLN A 160 -6.36 16.66 -16.61
CA GLN A 160 -6.20 17.12 -15.23
C GLN A 160 -4.74 17.38 -14.87
N LEU A 161 -3.80 17.01 -15.75
CA LEU A 161 -2.38 17.19 -15.50
C LEU A 161 -1.91 18.60 -15.88
N PRO A 162 -0.92 19.13 -15.15
CA PRO A 162 -0.12 20.28 -15.59
C PRO A 162 0.51 20.04 -16.97
N SER A 163 0.69 21.11 -17.75
CA SER A 163 1.18 21.02 -19.14
C SER A 163 2.51 20.26 -19.27
N SER A 164 3.47 20.52 -18.39
CA SER A 164 4.77 19.82 -18.39
C SER A 164 4.65 18.31 -18.19
N GLU A 165 3.68 17.86 -17.40
CA GLU A 165 3.46 16.44 -17.11
C GLU A 165 2.70 15.75 -18.23
N ARG A 166 1.72 16.43 -18.82
CA ARG A 166 1.05 15.95 -20.04
C ARG A 166 2.05 15.67 -21.14
N ASP A 167 2.97 16.60 -21.40
CA ASP A 167 3.97 16.47 -22.45
C ASP A 167 4.92 15.30 -22.18
N THR A 168 5.29 15.09 -20.92
CA THR A 168 6.19 13.98 -20.54
C THR A 168 5.47 12.63 -20.61
N LEU A 169 4.25 12.54 -20.08
CA LEU A 169 3.45 11.32 -20.10
C LEU A 169 3.03 10.94 -21.53
N SER A 170 2.64 11.90 -22.36
CA SER A 170 2.30 11.66 -23.77
C SER A 170 3.50 11.15 -24.57
N LYS A 171 4.68 11.74 -24.42
CA LYS A 171 5.92 11.23 -25.02
C LYS A 171 6.23 9.80 -24.55
N LEU A 172 5.99 9.50 -23.28
CA LEU A 172 6.21 8.15 -22.76
C LEU A 172 5.27 7.13 -23.39
N VAL A 173 3.96 7.42 -23.40
CA VAL A 173 2.94 6.55 -24.00
C VAL A 173 3.20 6.31 -25.48
N GLN A 174 3.65 7.35 -26.21
CA GLN A 174 4.05 7.23 -27.62
C GLN A 174 5.31 6.40 -27.82
N SER A 175 6.29 6.51 -26.90
CA SER A 175 7.56 5.76 -26.98
C SER A 175 7.38 4.28 -26.63
N PHE A 176 6.36 3.96 -25.82
CA PHE A 176 6.08 2.59 -25.35
C PHE A 176 4.61 2.24 -25.60
N PRO A 177 4.23 1.85 -26.84
CA PRO A 177 2.84 1.63 -27.23
C PRO A 177 2.11 0.54 -26.41
N ASN A 178 2.85 -0.36 -25.73
CA ASN A 178 2.27 -1.38 -24.85
C ASN A 178 1.89 -0.84 -23.44
N LEU A 179 2.14 0.44 -23.13
CA LEU A 179 1.81 1.06 -21.84
C LEU A 179 0.31 1.07 -21.51
N GLY A 180 -0.54 1.07 -22.54
CA GLY A 180 -2.00 1.16 -22.41
C GLY A 180 -2.62 0.09 -21.50
N ASN A 181 -1.98 -1.08 -21.38
CA ASN A 181 -2.47 -2.22 -20.61
C ASN A 181 -1.59 -2.57 -19.40
N GLN A 182 -0.58 -1.75 -19.11
CA GLN A 182 0.42 -2.10 -18.11
C GLN A 182 0.19 -1.40 -16.77
N GLN A 183 0.32 -2.21 -15.73
CA GLN A 183 0.29 -1.78 -14.35
C GLN A 183 1.71 -1.77 -13.80
N PHE A 184 2.03 -0.74 -13.05
CA PHE A 184 3.35 -0.52 -12.47
C PHE A 184 3.24 -0.44 -10.96
N TYR A 185 4.08 -1.18 -10.26
CA TYR A 185 4.25 -0.95 -8.83
C TYR A 185 5.21 0.21 -8.61
N ILE A 186 4.80 1.18 -7.81
CA ILE A 186 5.61 2.32 -7.40
C ILE A 186 5.62 2.34 -5.88
N GLY A 187 6.79 2.23 -5.27
CA GLY A 187 6.91 2.14 -3.83
C GLY A 187 8.13 2.87 -3.27
N VAL A 188 8.15 2.98 -1.95
CA VAL A 188 9.27 3.51 -1.18
C VAL A 188 9.58 2.53 -0.07
N GLU A 189 10.85 2.15 0.08
CA GLU A 189 11.37 1.30 1.14
C GLU A 189 12.42 2.09 1.92
N GLY A 190 12.24 2.24 3.23
CA GLY A 190 13.20 2.96 4.06
C GLY A 190 12.91 2.81 5.55
N LYS A 191 13.77 3.40 6.38
CA LYS A 191 13.49 3.53 7.80
C LYS A 191 12.80 4.87 8.07
N PRO A 192 11.66 4.89 8.75
CA PRO A 192 11.09 6.15 9.19
C PRO A 192 11.95 6.73 10.32
N ILE A 193 12.16 8.04 10.29
CA ILE A 193 12.87 8.82 11.31
C ILE A 193 12.13 10.12 11.56
N VAL A 194 12.26 10.71 12.74
CA VAL A 194 11.74 12.06 13.00
C VAL A 194 12.83 13.11 12.75
N LYS A 195 12.56 14.03 11.83
CA LYS A 195 13.38 15.22 11.57
C LYS A 195 12.48 16.45 11.62
N ASN A 196 12.82 17.41 12.48
CA ASN A 196 12.06 18.66 12.68
C ASN A 196 10.57 18.43 13.05
N GLY A 197 10.28 17.41 13.88
CA GLY A 197 8.92 17.06 14.28
C GLY A 197 8.05 16.47 13.16
N GLN A 198 8.67 16.06 12.05
CA GLN A 198 8.00 15.40 10.94
C GLN A 198 8.62 14.02 10.71
N VAL A 199 7.77 13.03 10.46
CA VAL A 199 8.21 11.70 10.04
C VAL A 199 8.76 11.82 8.61
N GLN A 200 10.00 11.43 8.42
CA GLN A 200 10.69 11.41 7.14
C GLN A 200 11.35 10.04 6.96
N TRP A 201 11.85 9.78 5.76
CA TRP A 201 12.65 8.58 5.52
C TRP A 201 14.14 8.84 5.79
N ASP A 202 14.88 7.79 6.09
CA ASP A 202 16.33 7.83 6.26
C ASP A 202 17.09 8.03 4.94
N ASP A 203 18.39 8.28 5.03
CA ASP A 203 19.20 8.59 3.84
C ASP A 203 19.40 7.37 2.92
N ASN A 204 19.18 6.14 3.42
CA ASN A 204 19.29 4.90 2.66
C ASN A 204 17.97 4.48 1.98
N THR A 205 17.00 5.40 1.90
CA THR A 205 15.70 5.15 1.29
C THR A 205 15.84 4.78 -0.18
N ARG A 206 15.09 3.75 -0.56
CA ARG A 206 14.99 3.25 -1.93
C ARG A 206 13.60 3.50 -2.50
N VAL A 207 13.56 4.00 -3.73
CA VAL A 207 12.34 4.08 -4.52
C VAL A 207 12.28 2.84 -5.41
N LYS A 208 11.10 2.21 -5.45
CA LYS A 208 10.84 0.99 -6.19
C LYS A 208 9.96 1.29 -7.40
N LEU A 209 10.32 0.73 -8.55
CA LEU A 209 9.51 0.68 -9.76
C LEU A 209 9.50 -0.75 -10.28
N GLY A 210 8.38 -1.45 -10.08
CA GLY A 210 8.33 -2.91 -10.23
C GLY A 210 9.38 -3.57 -9.33
N ASN A 211 10.28 -4.34 -9.95
CA ASN A 211 11.41 -4.98 -9.26
C ASN A 211 12.70 -4.15 -9.32
N LEU A 212 12.69 -2.96 -9.93
CA LEU A 212 13.79 -2.01 -9.80
C LEU A 212 13.73 -1.34 -8.43
N SER A 213 14.88 -1.24 -7.77
CA SER A 213 15.01 -0.58 -6.47
C SER A 213 16.26 0.28 -6.48
N LEU A 214 16.09 1.60 -6.37
CA LEU A 214 17.15 2.59 -6.52
C LEU A 214 17.14 3.55 -5.34
N THR A 215 18.32 3.91 -4.85
CA THR A 215 18.48 4.99 -3.87
C THR A 215 18.15 6.34 -4.50
N THR A 216 17.84 7.34 -3.67
CA THR A 216 17.59 8.71 -4.14
C THR A 216 18.80 9.30 -4.88
N ALA A 217 20.02 8.95 -4.46
CA ALA A 217 21.26 9.34 -5.14
C ALA A 217 21.40 8.69 -6.53
N GLU A 218 21.10 7.39 -6.67
CA GLU A 218 21.13 6.71 -7.96
C GLU A 218 20.09 7.26 -8.93
N ILE A 219 18.92 7.67 -8.42
CA ILE A 219 17.91 8.33 -9.25
C ILE A 219 18.42 9.68 -9.76
N ALA A 220 19.10 10.42 -8.89
CA ALA A 220 19.68 11.70 -9.27
C ALA A 220 20.77 11.57 -10.34
N GLU A 221 21.67 10.61 -10.15
CA GLU A 221 22.77 10.33 -11.09
C GLU A 221 22.25 9.86 -12.45
N ARG A 222 21.30 8.91 -12.46
CA ARG A 222 20.85 8.25 -13.69
C ARG A 222 19.81 9.04 -14.48
N PHE A 223 18.98 9.83 -13.78
CA PHE A 223 17.83 10.49 -14.39
C PHE A 223 17.91 12.02 -14.34
N GLY A 224 18.99 12.58 -13.76
CA GLY A 224 19.20 14.02 -13.68
C GLY A 224 18.19 14.73 -12.77
N VAL A 225 17.52 14.01 -11.87
CA VAL A 225 16.56 14.60 -10.91
C VAL A 225 17.29 14.92 -9.61
N PRO A 226 17.36 16.18 -9.16
CA PRO A 226 18.07 16.51 -7.92
C PRO A 226 17.61 15.64 -6.75
N GLU A 227 18.54 15.12 -5.95
CA GLU A 227 18.23 14.20 -4.85
C GLU A 227 17.22 14.81 -3.86
N ALA A 228 17.37 16.11 -3.56
CA ALA A 228 16.44 16.85 -2.71
C ALA A 228 15.00 16.87 -3.28
N GLU A 229 14.86 16.90 -4.61
CA GLU A 229 13.57 16.84 -5.27
C GLU A 229 12.95 15.44 -5.16
N VAL A 230 13.75 14.38 -5.33
CA VAL A 230 13.29 12.99 -5.12
C VAL A 230 12.85 12.80 -3.67
N ARG A 231 13.67 13.21 -2.70
CA ARG A 231 13.37 13.14 -1.25
C ARG A 231 12.06 13.84 -0.90
N ARG A 232 11.87 15.06 -1.39
CA ARG A 232 10.66 15.85 -1.15
C ARG A 232 9.40 15.17 -1.68
N GLN A 233 9.52 14.42 -2.76
CA GLN A 233 8.38 13.73 -3.36
C GLN A 233 7.94 12.50 -2.58
N ILE A 234 8.89 11.78 -1.98
CA ILE A 234 8.63 10.58 -1.22
C ILE A 234 8.34 10.85 0.26
N GLU A 235 8.32 12.12 0.68
CA GLU A 235 7.98 12.53 2.04
C GLU A 235 6.70 11.85 2.56
N MET A 236 6.87 11.09 3.64
CA MET A 236 5.78 10.52 4.39
C MET A 236 5.13 11.60 5.25
N ARG A 237 3.80 11.66 5.26
CA ARG A 237 3.06 12.49 6.22
C ARG A 237 2.14 11.58 6.99
N LEU A 238 2.64 11.06 8.11
CA LEU A 238 1.84 10.24 9.00
C LEU A 238 0.95 11.16 9.84
N ARG A 239 -0.37 11.01 9.72
CA ARG A 239 -1.35 11.72 10.55
C ARG A 239 -1.91 10.75 11.58
N LEU A 240 -1.63 11.00 12.85
CA LEU A 240 -2.07 10.17 13.99
C LEU A 240 -3.06 10.92 14.87
N GLY A 241 -4.12 11.46 14.24
CA GLY A 241 -5.09 12.30 14.94
C GLY A 241 -4.43 13.51 15.59
N GLU A 242 -4.65 13.69 16.89
CA GLU A 242 -4.09 14.78 17.71
C GLU A 242 -2.71 14.45 18.31
N LEU A 243 -2.01 13.44 17.79
CA LEU A 243 -0.67 13.10 18.28
C LEU A 243 0.41 13.76 17.42
N LYS A 244 1.15 14.70 18.02
CA LYS A 244 2.40 15.20 17.47
C LYS A 244 3.52 14.18 17.72
N VAL A 245 4.09 13.66 16.64
CA VAL A 245 5.14 12.64 16.68
C VAL A 245 6.48 13.25 17.08
N ASN A 246 7.08 12.71 18.13
CA ASN A 246 8.41 13.08 18.62
C ASN A 246 9.47 12.07 18.19
N ASP A 247 9.11 10.79 18.17
CA ASP A 247 10.00 9.70 17.79
C ASP A 247 9.25 8.55 17.09
N ILE A 248 9.96 7.80 16.25
CA ILE A 248 9.47 6.59 15.62
C ILE A 248 10.60 5.57 15.51
N GLU A 249 10.34 4.36 15.97
CA GLU A 249 11.25 3.23 15.88
C GLU A 249 10.54 2.02 15.29
N VAL A 250 11.21 1.26 14.43
CA VAL A 250 10.67 0.01 13.90
C VAL A 250 11.33 -1.16 14.62
N VAL A 251 10.54 -1.90 15.40
CA VAL A 251 10.98 -3.06 16.18
C VAL A 251 10.17 -4.27 15.74
N GLY A 252 10.85 -5.27 15.16
CA GLY A 252 10.18 -6.43 14.57
C GLY A 252 9.25 -6.04 13.41
N ASP A 253 7.98 -6.41 13.52
CA ASP A 253 6.90 -6.12 12.58
C ASP A 253 5.99 -4.98 13.06
N GLN A 254 6.51 -4.10 13.92
CA GLN A 254 5.78 -2.99 14.51
C GLN A 254 6.56 -1.68 14.41
N ALA A 255 5.83 -0.57 14.24
CA ALA A 255 6.33 0.77 14.44
C ALA A 255 5.88 1.28 15.81
N ILE A 256 6.84 1.60 16.67
CA ILE A 256 6.64 2.22 17.97
C ILE A 256 6.76 3.73 17.78
N ILE A 257 5.68 4.45 18.08
CA ILE A 257 5.61 5.90 17.92
C ILE A 257 5.48 6.54 19.28
N GLN A 258 6.34 7.50 19.55
CA GLN A 258 6.29 8.31 20.77
C GLN A 258 5.92 9.74 20.39
N GLY A 259 5.03 10.35 21.16
CA GLY A 259 4.54 11.68 20.87
C GLY A 259 3.88 12.37 22.05
N ALA A 260 3.36 13.56 21.77
CA ALA A 260 2.60 14.38 22.71
C ALA A 260 1.30 14.86 22.06
N ALA A 261 0.35 15.30 22.86
CA ALA A 261 -0.84 15.99 22.36
C ALA A 261 -0.44 17.19 21.49
N ASP A 262 -1.00 17.29 20.29
CA ASP A 262 -0.97 18.47 19.45
C ASP A 262 -1.84 19.54 20.13
N ARG A 263 -1.24 20.67 20.50
CA ARG A 263 -1.87 21.75 21.29
C ARG A 263 -2.23 22.94 20.42
#